data_AF-A0A1M4ZNI1-F1
#
_entry.id   AF-A0A1M4ZNI1-F1
#
_cell.length_a   1.000
_cell.length_b   1.000
_cell.length_c   1.000
_cell.angle_alpha   90.00
_cell.angle_beta   90.00
_cell.angle_gamma   90.00
#
_symmetry.space_group_name_H-M   'P 1'
#
loop_
_entity.id
_entity.type
_entity.pdbx_description
1 polymer ?
#
loop_
_entity_poly.entity_id
_entity_poly.type
_entity_poly.pdbx_seq_one_letter_code
_entity_poly.pdbx_strand_id
1 'polypeptide(L)' 'MSKDFKMTLRFVVLIATPLCLVNSLIVSFGSSDFLFDLFSRFGFNYAVTFPQAIFYVSVVKWFDKKKKS' A
#
# COMPACT_ATOMS: atom_id res chain seq x y z
N MET A 1 18.73 0.49 9.64
CA MET A 1 17.57 0.05 8.83
C MET A 1 18.00 -1.18 8.04
N SER A 2 17.49 -2.38 8.38
CA SER A 2 17.92 -3.63 7.73
C SER A 2 17.61 -3.58 6.24
N LYS A 3 18.50 -4.16 5.39
CA LYS A 3 18.30 -4.24 3.93
C LYS A 3 16.92 -4.83 3.59
N ASP A 4 16.44 -5.75 4.41
CA ASP A 4 15.12 -6.37 4.34
C ASP A 4 13.96 -5.40 4.51
N PHE A 5 14.09 -4.40 5.40
CA PHE A 5 13.04 -3.41 5.62
C PHE A 5 12.92 -2.49 4.41
N LYS A 6 14.05 -2.08 3.81
CA LYS A 6 14.07 -1.26 2.58
C LYS A 6 13.48 -2.02 1.38
N MET A 7 13.77 -3.32 1.28
CA MET A 7 13.23 -4.17 0.23
C MET A 7 11.72 -4.41 0.41
N THR A 8 11.26 -4.63 1.65
CA THR A 8 9.83 -4.71 1.99
C THR A 8 9.10 -3.40 1.68
N LEU A 9 9.68 -2.24 2.04
CA LEU A 9 9.11 -0.94 1.71
C LEU A 9 8.94 -0.78 0.20
N ARG A 10 9.98 -1.06 -0.59
CA ARG A 10 9.92 -0.99 -2.06
C ARG A 10 8.85 -1.91 -2.64
N PHE A 11 8.74 -3.13 -2.12
CA PHE A 11 7.73 -4.10 -2.54
C PHE A 11 6.31 -3.60 -2.22
N VAL A 12 6.10 -3.09 -1.01
CA VAL A 12 4.80 -2.53 -0.59
C VAL A 12 4.45 -1.31 -1.43
N VAL A 13 5.39 -0.41 -1.72
CA VAL A 13 5.15 0.73 -2.64
C VAL A 13 4.78 0.22 -4.04
N LEU A 14 5.52 -0.74 -4.58
CA LEU A 14 5.28 -1.29 -5.92
C LEU A 14 3.91 -1.95 -6.07
N ILE A 15 3.36 -2.54 -5.01
CA ILE A 15 2.03 -3.16 -5.04
C ILE A 15 0.93 -2.17 -4.69
N ALA A 16 1.11 -1.37 -3.63
CA ALA A 16 0.09 -0.44 -3.15
C ALA A 16 -0.22 0.66 -4.18
N THR A 17 0.79 1.11 -4.94
CA THR A 17 0.63 2.16 -5.95
C THR A 17 -0.34 1.76 -7.07
N PRO A 18 -0.15 0.67 -7.83
CA PRO A 18 -1.09 0.26 -8.87
C PRO A 18 -2.45 -0.15 -8.29
N LEU A 19 -2.49 -0.78 -7.10
CA LEU A 19 -3.75 -1.18 -6.47
C LEU A 19 -4.61 0.05 -6.10
N CYS A 20 -4.02 1.05 -5.45
CA CYS A 20 -4.70 2.30 -5.10
C CYS A 20 -5.07 3.10 -6.35
N LEU A 21 -4.22 3.08 -7.39
CA LEU A 21 -4.47 3.78 -8.64
C LEU A 21 -5.65 3.18 -9.41
N VAL A 22 -5.71 1.84 -9.53
CA VAL A 22 -6.85 1.14 -10.15
C VAL A 22 -8.12 1.36 -9.32
N ASN A 23 -8.04 1.28 -7.99
CA ASN A 23 -9.20 1.50 -7.13
C ASN A 23 -9.73 2.94 -7.26
N SER A 24 -8.86 3.95 -7.23
CA SER A 24 -9.26 5.34 -7.46
C SER A 24 -9.80 5.57 -8.88
N LEU A 25 -9.25 4.91 -9.89
CA LEU A 25 -9.75 4.99 -11.27
C LEU A 25 -11.18 4.46 -11.39
N ILE A 26 -11.46 3.27 -10.84
CA ILE A 26 -12.79 2.64 -10.92
C ILE A 26 -13.84 3.50 -10.21
N VAL A 27 -13.52 4.04 -9.03
CA VAL A 27 -14.50 4.76 -8.19
C VAL A 27 -14.69 6.21 -8.64
N SER A 28 -13.71 6.82 -9.31
CA SER A 28 -13.85 8.17 -9.87
C SER A 28 -14.38 8.18 -11.31
N PHE A 29 -14.59 7.02 -11.95
CA PHE A 29 -15.15 6.97 -13.31
C PHE A 29 -16.59 7.52 -13.32
N GLY A 30 -16.76 8.76 -13.83
CA GLY A 30 -18.06 9.44 -13.92
C GLY A 30 -18.21 10.70 -13.06
N SER A 31 -17.17 11.14 -12.32
CA SER A 31 -17.22 12.39 -11.54
C SER A 31 -16.84 13.63 -12.37
N SER A 32 -17.44 14.78 -12.05
CA SER A 32 -17.20 16.08 -12.69
C SER A 32 -15.76 16.58 -12.51
N ASP A 33 -15.16 16.29 -11.36
CA ASP A 33 -13.79 16.65 -10.99
C ASP A 33 -12.89 15.40 -10.87
N PHE A 34 -12.88 14.61 -11.94
CA PHE A 34 -12.17 13.31 -12.03
C PHE A 34 -10.76 13.34 -11.43
N LEU A 35 -9.93 14.31 -11.81
CA LEU A 35 -8.54 14.41 -11.36
C LEU A 35 -8.40 14.70 -9.87
N PHE A 36 -9.21 15.61 -9.33
CA PHE A 36 -9.17 15.97 -7.92
C PHE A 36 -9.63 14.81 -7.05
N ASP A 37 -10.72 14.16 -7.45
CA ASP A 37 -11.30 13.03 -6.74
C ASP A 37 -10.40 11.79 -6.82
N LEU A 38 -9.77 11.56 -7.98
CA LEU A 38 -8.74 10.54 -8.17
C LEU A 38 -7.54 10.74 -7.23
N PHE A 39 -6.96 11.95 -7.18
CA PHE A 39 -5.78 12.23 -6.36
C PHE A 39 -6.08 12.24 -4.86
N SER A 40 -7.23 12.79 -4.46
CA SER A 40 -7.70 12.81 -3.08
C SER A 40 -7.92 11.39 -2.54
N ARG A 41 -8.66 10.57 -3.30
CA ARG A 41 -8.92 9.16 -2.94
C ARG A 41 -7.68 8.30 -3.03
N PHE A 42 -6.82 8.53 -4.02
CA PHE A 42 -5.54 7.84 -4.14
C PHE A 42 -4.66 8.15 -2.94
N GLY A 43 -4.50 9.43 -2.58
CA GLY A 43 -3.68 9.86 -1.46
C GLY A 43 -4.18 9.28 -0.13
N PHE A 44 -5.49 9.32 0.10
CA PHE A 44 -6.09 8.75 1.31
C PHE A 44 -5.92 7.22 1.37
N ASN A 45 -6.30 6.50 0.31
CA ASN A 45 -6.16 5.04 0.26
C ASN A 45 -4.70 4.61 0.38
N TYR A 46 -3.78 5.31 -0.29
CA TYR A 46 -2.36 5.02 -0.20
C TYR A 46 -1.84 5.27 1.22
N ALA A 47 -2.21 6.38 1.86
CA ALA A 47 -1.79 6.72 3.21
C ALA A 47 -2.29 5.73 4.27
N VAL A 48 -3.44 5.07 4.05
CA VAL A 48 -3.98 4.04 4.96
C VAL A 48 -3.42 2.65 4.64
N THR A 49 -3.39 2.28 3.37
CA THR A 49 -2.98 0.93 2.93
C THR A 49 -1.48 0.70 3.15
N PHE A 50 -0.67 1.75 3.00
CA PHE A 50 0.78 1.67 3.15
C PHE A 50 1.23 1.27 4.57
N PRO A 51 0.81 1.94 5.67
CA PRO A 51 1.16 1.52 7.02
C PRO A 51 0.53 0.16 7.39
N GLN A 52 -0.69 -0.13 6.92
CA GLN A 52 -1.29 -1.47 7.11
C GLN A 52 -0.42 -2.57 6.51
N ALA A 53 0.01 -2.42 5.25
CA ALA A 53 0.81 -3.42 4.56
C ALA A 53 2.20 -3.61 5.21
N ILE A 54 2.83 -2.53 5.67
CA ILE A 54 4.09 -2.63 6.45
C ILE A 54 3.86 -3.42 7.72
N PHE A 55 2.76 -3.16 8.45
CA PHE A 55 2.45 -3.86 9.69
C PHE A 55 2.20 -5.35 9.44
N TYR A 56 1.39 -5.69 8.42
CA TYR A 56 1.13 -7.09 8.03
C TYR A 56 2.42 -7.85 7.69
N VAL A 57 3.28 -7.28 6.84
CA VAL A 57 4.54 -7.96 6.46
C VAL A 57 5.47 -8.10 7.67
N SER A 58 5.49 -7.11 8.56
CA SER A 58 6.29 -7.15 9.80
C SER A 58 5.81 -8.24 10.75
N VAL A 59 4.50 -8.37 10.93
CA VAL A 59 3.87 -9.42 11.75
C VAL A 59 4.13 -10.80 11.14
N VAL A 60 3.93 -10.98 9.83
CA VAL A 60 4.19 -12.25 9.13
C VAL A 60 5.66 -12.66 9.27
N LYS A 61 6.61 -11.74 9.08
CA LYS A 61 8.05 -12.00 9.29
C LYS A 61 8.37 -12.41 10.72
N TRP A 62 7.70 -11.78 11.70
CA TRP A 62 7.89 -12.14 13.11
C TRP A 62 7.42 -13.56 13.41
N PHE A 63 6.26 -13.97 12.88
CA PHE A 63 5.77 -15.34 12.99
C PHE A 63 6.68 -16.36 12.31
N ASP A 64 7.16 -16.08 11.09
CA ASP A 64 8.07 -16.97 10.35
C ASP A 64 9.38 -17.20 11.13
N LYS A 65 9.95 -16.12 11.69
CA LYS A 65 11.16 -16.19 12.53
C LYS A 65 10.95 -17.04 13.79
N LYS A 66 9.75 -17.00 14.39
CA LYS A 66 9.41 -17.79 15.58
C LYS A 66 9.21 -19.28 15.28
N LYS A 67 8.82 -19.63 14.04
CA LYS A 67 8.55 -21.01 13.62
C LYS A 67 9.82 -21.77 13.19
N LYS A 68 10.89 -21.04 12.85
CA LYS A 68 12.20 -21.57 12.46
C LYS A 68 13.19 -21.73 13.63
N SER A 69 12.81 -21.33 14.84
CA SER A 69 13.57 -21.52 16.08
C SER A 69 12.96 -22.62 16.92
#